data_AF-A0A0B6Z855-F1
#
_entry.id   AF-A0A0B6Z855-F1
#
_cell.length_a   1.000
_cell.length_b   1.000
_cell.length_c   1.000
_cell.angle_alpha   90.00
_cell.angle_beta   90.00
_cell.angle_gamma   90.00
#
_symmetry.space_group_name_H-M   'P 1'
#
loop_
_entity.id
_entity.type
_entity.pdbx_description
1 polymer ?
#
loop_
_entity_poly.entity_id
_entity_poly.type
_entity_poly.pdbx_seq_one_letter_code
_entity_poly.pdbx_strand_id
1 'polypeptide(L)'
;MEWEPQYPSATSNPTSVPNQSGGTSSARSEKVPTLKQISPSPAVSALSKLTDDELRRKGVEDLLRILRRVETDYKTLLGEHGNMVKDVNRRIQIFMLETRSLKEVNQKLQDDNQELRDLCCFLDDDRQRGRKLAREWQRFGRYTASVMRRE
;
A
#
# COMPACT_ATOMS: atom_id res chain seq x y z
N MET A 1 40.60 4.81 9.24
CA MET A 1 39.54 5.40 10.08
C MET A 1 38.26 4.80 9.56
N GLU A 2 37.98 3.56 9.98
CA GLU A 2 36.88 2.76 9.46
C GLU A 2 35.71 2.86 10.44
N TRP A 3 34.54 3.20 9.91
CA TRP A 3 33.33 3.48 10.67
C TRP A 3 32.46 2.22 10.65
N GLU A 4 32.57 1.39 11.67
CA GLU A 4 31.62 0.29 11.90
C GLU A 4 30.31 0.85 12.50
N PRO A 5 29.13 0.56 11.94
CA PRO A 5 27.88 0.89 12.60
C PRO A 5 27.63 -0.09 13.75
N GLN A 6 27.68 0.43 14.99
CA GLN A 6 27.26 -0.29 16.19
C GLN A 6 25.73 -0.52 16.16
N TYR A 7 25.31 -1.77 15.99
CA TYR A 7 23.93 -2.19 16.27
C TYR A 7 23.73 -2.33 17.79
N PRO A 8 22.72 -1.69 18.39
CA PRO A 8 22.40 -1.90 19.80
C PRO A 8 21.85 -3.32 20.03
N SER A 9 22.39 -3.97 21.05
CA SER A 9 22.09 -5.33 21.48
C SER A 9 20.66 -5.47 22.00
N ALA A 10 20.08 -6.64 21.74
CA ALA A 10 18.72 -7.03 22.10
C ALA A 10 18.47 -7.00 23.63
N THR A 11 17.43 -6.27 24.05
CA THR A 11 16.86 -6.35 25.39
C THR A 11 15.56 -7.16 25.37
N SER A 12 15.65 -8.35 25.97
CA SER A 12 14.62 -9.13 26.70
C SER A 12 13.13 -8.83 26.48
N ASN A 13 12.41 -9.86 26.00
CA ASN A 13 10.95 -10.01 25.97
C ASN A 13 10.27 -9.79 27.35
N PRO A 14 9.05 -9.25 27.34
CA PRO A 14 7.99 -9.69 28.22
C PRO A 14 6.89 -10.43 27.43
N THR A 15 6.70 -11.69 27.83
CA THR A 15 5.47 -12.47 27.92
C THR A 15 4.31 -12.15 26.95
N SER A 16 4.06 -13.12 26.08
CA SER A 16 2.90 -13.33 25.22
C SER A 16 1.54 -13.15 25.91
N VAL A 17 0.70 -12.29 25.33
CA VAL A 17 -0.76 -12.30 25.52
C VAL A 17 -1.39 -12.57 24.15
N PRO A 18 -2.17 -13.65 23.95
CA PRO A 18 -2.78 -13.90 22.66
C PRO A 18 -4.07 -13.09 22.56
N ASN A 19 -4.05 -11.97 21.84
CA ASN A 19 -5.28 -11.28 21.46
C ASN A 19 -5.74 -11.79 20.11
N GLN A 20 -6.62 -12.80 20.14
CA GLN A 20 -7.42 -13.18 18.98
C GLN A 20 -8.53 -12.14 18.81
N SER A 21 -8.35 -11.22 17.87
CA SER A 21 -9.44 -10.47 17.27
C SER A 21 -9.28 -10.56 15.76
N GLY A 22 -10.12 -11.41 15.17
CA GLY A 22 -10.16 -11.66 13.74
C GLY A 22 -10.45 -10.37 12.97
N GLY A 23 -9.40 -9.85 12.33
CA GLY A 23 -9.52 -8.97 11.19
C GLY A 23 -9.39 -9.81 9.93
N THR A 24 -10.51 -10.19 9.32
CA THR A 24 -10.52 -10.64 7.92
C THR A 24 -10.31 -9.42 7.02
N SER A 25 -9.11 -8.86 7.03
CA SER A 25 -8.65 -8.06 5.90
C SER A 25 -8.35 -9.07 4.78
N SER A 26 -9.38 -9.37 4.00
CA SER A 26 -9.22 -10.01 2.69
C SER A 26 -8.35 -9.06 1.89
N ALA A 27 -7.02 -9.29 1.96
CA ALA A 27 -6.06 -8.66 1.08
C ALA A 27 -6.42 -9.14 -0.32
N ARG A 28 -7.25 -8.34 -0.99
CA ARG A 28 -7.60 -8.52 -2.39
C ARG A 28 -6.26 -8.50 -3.12
N SER A 29 -5.78 -9.68 -3.48
CA SER A 29 -4.59 -9.86 -4.28
C SER A 29 -4.92 -9.33 -5.68
N GLU A 30 -4.89 -8.01 -5.83
CA GLU A 30 -4.97 -7.36 -7.12
C GLU A 30 -3.74 -7.79 -7.89
N LYS A 31 -3.95 -8.75 -8.81
CA LYS A 31 -2.90 -9.23 -9.71
C LYS A 31 -2.29 -8.02 -10.38
N VAL A 32 -0.99 -7.79 -10.16
CA VAL A 32 -0.22 -6.78 -10.86
C VAL A 32 -0.50 -6.94 -12.37
N PRO A 33 -1.00 -5.91 -13.06
CA PRO A 33 -1.32 -6.04 -14.47
C PRO A 33 -0.03 -6.31 -15.24
N THR A 34 0.04 -7.44 -15.94
CA THR A 34 1.15 -7.75 -16.83
C THR A 34 1.18 -6.72 -17.96
N LEU A 35 2.24 -5.92 -18.03
CA LEU A 35 2.46 -4.98 -19.11
C LEU A 35 2.65 -5.76 -20.41
N LYS A 36 1.97 -5.34 -21.48
CA LYS A 36 2.21 -5.89 -22.81
C LYS A 36 3.66 -5.59 -23.19
N GLN A 37 4.46 -6.60 -23.48
CA GLN A 37 5.81 -6.39 -24.00
C GLN A 37 5.76 -6.05 -25.49
N ILE A 38 6.66 -5.16 -25.92
CA ILE A 38 6.82 -4.78 -27.32
C ILE A 38 7.91 -5.66 -27.91
N SER A 39 7.57 -6.41 -28.96
CA SER A 39 8.50 -7.27 -29.68
C SER A 39 8.88 -6.66 -31.04
N PRO A 40 10.11 -6.89 -31.53
CA PRO A 40 10.52 -6.41 -32.85
C PRO A 40 9.63 -7.00 -33.96
N SER A 41 9.43 -6.22 -35.03
CA SER A 41 8.67 -6.67 -36.20
C SER A 41 9.29 -7.95 -36.80
N PRO A 42 8.48 -8.87 -37.36
CA PRO A 42 8.97 -10.02 -38.12
C PRO A 42 9.95 -9.65 -39.24
N ALA A 43 9.81 -8.48 -39.88
CA ALA A 43 10.72 -8.04 -40.94
C ALA A 43 12.11 -7.70 -40.38
N VAL A 44 12.15 -6.99 -39.25
CA VAL A 44 13.40 -6.66 -38.54
C VAL A 44 14.07 -7.94 -38.03
N SER A 45 13.27 -8.89 -37.53
CA SER A 45 13.75 -10.19 -37.05
C SER A 45 14.23 -11.11 -38.18
N ALA A 46 13.75 -10.92 -39.40
CA ALA A 46 14.23 -11.64 -40.58
C ALA A 46 15.53 -11.01 -41.13
N LEU A 47 15.62 -9.68 -41.11
CA LEU A 47 16.84 -8.95 -41.46
C LEU A 47 18.01 -9.29 -40.53
N SER A 48 17.77 -9.38 -39.22
CA SER A 48 18.84 -9.67 -38.25
C SER A 48 19.48 -11.06 -38.41
N LYS A 49 18.86 -11.94 -39.20
CA LYS A 49 19.37 -13.28 -39.53
C LYS A 49 20.19 -13.31 -40.81
N LEU A 50 20.15 -12.26 -41.62
CA LEU A 50 20.93 -12.16 -42.85
C LEU A 50 22.35 -11.69 -42.52
N THR A 51 23.33 -12.34 -43.14
CA THR A 51 24.72 -11.90 -43.09
C THR A 51 24.96 -10.73 -44.06
N ASP A 52 25.99 -9.93 -43.79
CA ASP A 52 26.36 -8.79 -44.64
C ASP A 52 26.62 -9.23 -46.10
N ASP A 53 27.21 -10.40 -46.31
CA ASP A 53 27.46 -10.93 -47.66
C ASP A 53 26.17 -11.30 -48.40
N GLU A 54 25.17 -11.85 -47.70
CA GLU A 54 23.85 -12.10 -48.29
C GLU A 54 23.13 -10.81 -48.65
N LEU A 55 23.33 -9.76 -47.85
CA LEU A 55 22.78 -8.44 -48.10
C LEU A 55 23.45 -7.77 -49.30
N ARG A 56 24.79 -7.87 -49.42
CA ARG A 56 25.56 -7.36 -50.57
C ARG A 56 25.20 -8.06 -51.88
N ARG A 57 24.79 -9.32 -51.81
CA ARG A 57 24.29 -10.08 -52.98
C ARG A 57 22.91 -9.62 -53.46
N LYS A 58 22.17 -8.80 -52.70
CA LYS A 58 20.88 -8.25 -53.12
C LYS A 58 21.06 -7.06 -54.06
N GLY A 59 20.14 -6.93 -55.02
CA GLY A 59 20.08 -5.75 -55.88
C GLY A 59 19.64 -4.50 -55.12
N VAL A 60 19.99 -3.32 -55.65
CA VAL A 60 19.64 -2.01 -55.07
C VAL A 60 18.13 -1.86 -54.85
N GLU A 61 17.30 -2.31 -55.79
CA GLU A 61 15.84 -2.26 -55.69
C GLU A 61 15.29 -3.11 -54.52
N ASP A 62 15.89 -4.26 -54.24
CA ASP A 62 15.49 -5.11 -53.13
C ASP A 62 15.88 -4.47 -51.79
N LEU A 63 17.07 -3.87 -51.72
CA LEU A 63 17.54 -3.13 -50.55
C LEU A 63 16.63 -1.92 -50.26
N LEU A 64 16.22 -1.17 -51.29
CA LEU A 64 15.27 -0.06 -51.15
C LEU A 64 13.90 -0.54 -50.63
N ARG A 65 13.39 -1.67 -51.14
CA ARG A 65 12.13 -2.24 -50.67
C ARG A 65 12.21 -2.69 -49.21
N ILE A 66 13.31 -3.32 -48.82
CA ILE A 66 13.58 -3.74 -47.45
C ILE A 66 13.66 -2.50 -46.53
N LEU A 67 14.38 -1.45 -46.93
CA LEU A 67 14.49 -0.22 -46.16
C LEU A 67 13.12 0.43 -45.91
N ARG A 68 12.32 0.63 -46.96
CA ARG A 68 10.97 1.22 -46.83
C ARG A 68 10.04 0.39 -45.94
N ARG A 69 10.16 -0.96 -46.01
CA ARG A 69 9.43 -1.88 -45.12
C ARG A 69 9.83 -1.64 -43.66
N VAL A 70 11.12 -1.64 -43.36
CA VAL A 70 11.64 -1.42 -42.00
C VAL A 70 11.25 -0.04 -41.46
N GLU A 71 11.32 1.02 -42.28
CA GLU A 71 10.88 2.36 -41.87
C GLU A 71 9.39 2.40 -41.50
N THR A 72 8.54 1.71 -42.27
CA THR A 72 7.10 1.63 -42.00
C THR A 72 6.82 0.85 -40.72
N ASP A 73 7.50 -0.28 -40.54
CA ASP A 73 7.39 -1.11 -39.34
C ASP A 73 7.86 -0.34 -38.10
N TYR A 74 8.97 0.40 -38.21
CA TYR A 74 9.49 1.25 -37.13
C TYR A 74 8.50 2.34 -36.72
N LYS A 75 7.88 3.03 -37.69
CA LYS A 75 6.85 4.05 -37.42
C LYS A 75 5.63 3.44 -36.70
N THR A 76 5.19 2.27 -37.15
CA THR A 76 4.09 1.54 -36.51
C THR A 76 4.45 1.16 -35.08
N LEU A 77 5.63 0.57 -34.87
CA LEU A 77 6.14 0.17 -33.56
C LEU A 77 6.23 1.36 -32.59
N LEU A 78 6.72 2.51 -33.08
CA LEU A 78 6.83 3.72 -32.28
C LEU A 78 5.44 4.26 -31.87
N GLY A 79 4.45 4.16 -32.76
CA GLY A 79 3.06 4.48 -32.46
C GLY A 79 2.46 3.58 -31.38
N GLU A 80 2.65 2.26 -31.51
CA GLU A 80 2.23 1.27 -30.50
C GLU A 80 2.90 1.52 -29.15
N HIS A 81 4.21 1.79 -29.14
CA HIS A 81 4.96 2.15 -27.94
C HIS A 81 4.39 3.41 -27.29
N GLY A 82 4.09 4.45 -28.09
CA GLY A 82 3.48 5.68 -27.58
C GLY A 82 2.11 5.44 -26.94
N ASN A 83 1.28 4.59 -27.54
CA ASN A 83 -0.01 4.21 -26.97
C ASN A 83 0.13 3.41 -25.67
N MET A 84 1.11 2.51 -25.60
CA MET A 84 1.41 1.75 -24.40
C MET A 84 1.83 2.66 -23.25
N VAL A 85 2.76 3.57 -23.48
CA VAL A 85 3.21 4.54 -22.46
C VAL A 85 2.02 5.37 -21.93
N LYS A 86 1.12 5.80 -22.81
CA LYS A 86 -0.10 6.52 -22.40
C LYS A 86 -1.01 5.66 -21.50
N ASP A 87 -1.21 4.39 -21.83
CA ASP A 87 -2.02 3.48 -21.02
C ASP A 87 -1.37 3.21 -19.65
N VAL A 88 -0.06 3.00 -19.62
CA VAL A 88 0.71 2.85 -18.37
C VAL A 88 0.57 4.09 -17.48
N ASN A 89 0.77 5.28 -18.04
CA ASN A 89 0.64 6.53 -17.30
C ASN A 89 -0.78 6.73 -16.75
N ARG A 90 -1.81 6.41 -17.54
CA ARG A 90 -3.21 6.47 -17.09
C ARG A 90 -3.46 5.53 -15.91
N ARG A 91 -2.96 4.29 -15.97
CA ARG A 91 -3.10 3.32 -14.88
C ARG A 91 -2.36 3.75 -13.62
N ILE A 92 -1.14 4.26 -13.75
CA ILE A 92 -0.37 4.80 -12.64
C ILE A 92 -1.15 5.92 -11.95
N GLN A 93 -1.75 6.85 -12.71
CA GLN A 93 -2.57 7.92 -12.16
C GLN A 93 -3.78 7.39 -11.37
N ILE A 94 -4.47 6.38 -11.89
CA ILE A 94 -5.59 5.74 -11.18
C ILE A 94 -5.12 5.14 -9.85
N PHE A 95 -4.02 4.37 -9.86
CA PHE A 95 -3.49 3.76 -8.64
C PHE A 95 -2.99 4.79 -7.63
N MET A 96 -2.43 5.92 -8.07
CA MET A 96 -2.05 7.01 -7.17
C MET A 96 -3.28 7.62 -6.49
N LEU A 97 -4.38 7.83 -7.22
CA LEU A 97 -5.63 8.36 -6.66
C LEU A 97 -6.26 7.38 -5.68
N GLU A 98 -6.29 6.10 -6.02
CA GLU A 98 -6.80 5.06 -5.14
C GLU A 98 -5.97 4.94 -3.85
N THR A 99 -4.64 4.93 -3.97
CA THR A 99 -3.73 4.93 -2.82
C THR A 99 -3.97 6.13 -1.91
N ARG A 100 -4.21 7.32 -2.48
CA ARG A 100 -4.52 8.52 -1.71
C ARG A 100 -5.87 8.39 -0.98
N SER A 101 -6.92 7.97 -1.69
CA SER A 101 -8.26 7.77 -1.12
C SER A 101 -8.24 6.75 0.03
N LEU A 102 -7.56 5.62 -0.16
CA LEU A 102 -7.39 4.60 0.88
C LEU A 102 -6.64 5.14 2.10
N LYS A 103 -5.61 5.98 1.91
CA LYS A 103 -4.92 6.65 3.01
C LYS A 103 -5.84 7.59 3.78
N GLU A 104 -6.68 8.36 3.09
CA GLU A 104 -7.64 9.29 3.72
C GLU A 104 -8.67 8.52 4.57
N VAL A 105 -9.23 7.42 4.05
CA VAL A 105 -10.15 6.57 4.81
C VAL A 105 -9.46 5.93 6.01
N ASN A 106 -8.23 5.42 5.84
CA ASN A 106 -7.47 4.80 6.92
C ASN A 106 -7.13 5.82 8.02
N GLN A 107 -6.75 7.05 7.65
CA GLN A 107 -6.50 8.11 8.62
C GLN A 107 -7.75 8.41 9.45
N LYS A 108 -8.91 8.56 8.80
CA LYS A 108 -10.17 8.78 9.50
C LYS A 108 -10.49 7.64 10.48
N LEU A 109 -10.30 6.39 10.06
CA LEU A 109 -10.51 5.25 10.95
C LEU A 109 -9.54 5.23 12.13
N GLN A 110 -8.30 5.70 11.95
CA GLN A 110 -7.33 5.83 13.04
C GLN A 110 -7.74 6.92 14.02
N ASP A 111 -8.20 8.06 13.52
CA ASP A 111 -8.70 9.17 14.33
C ASP A 111 -9.92 8.71 15.16
N ASP A 112 -10.93 8.11 14.52
CA ASP A 112 -12.11 7.54 15.19
C ASP A 112 -11.70 6.49 16.25
N ASN A 113 -10.71 5.65 15.94
CA ASN A 113 -10.23 4.64 16.87
C ASN A 113 -9.52 5.26 18.08
N GLN A 114 -8.79 6.36 17.89
CA GLN A 114 -8.15 7.10 18.97
C GLN A 114 -9.19 7.80 19.85
N GLU A 115 -10.19 8.44 19.25
CA GLU A 115 -11.30 9.06 19.99
C GLU A 115 -12.05 8.03 20.85
N LEU A 116 -12.28 6.82 20.34
CA LEU A 116 -12.88 5.74 21.11
C LEU A 116 -12.01 5.30 22.29
N ARG A 117 -10.68 5.26 22.13
CA ARG A 117 -9.76 4.97 23.25
C ARG A 117 -9.84 6.05 24.32
N ASP A 118 -9.85 7.31 23.92
CA ASP A 118 -9.93 8.45 24.83
C ASP A 118 -11.27 8.46 25.58
N LEU A 119 -12.36 8.12 24.89
CA LEU A 119 -13.68 7.97 25.50
C LEU A 119 -13.70 6.82 26.52
N CYS A 120 -13.11 5.67 26.21
CA CYS A 120 -12.97 4.57 27.15
C CYS A 120 -12.25 5.01 28.44
N CYS A 121 -11.13 5.73 28.31
CA CYS A 121 -10.41 6.29 29.47
C CYS A 121 -11.30 7.21 30.31
N PHE A 122 -12.01 8.15 29.65
CA PHE A 122 -12.93 9.06 30.34
C PHE A 122 -14.04 8.33 31.11
N LEU A 123 -14.69 7.35 30.47
CA LEU A 123 -15.75 6.57 31.09
C LEU A 123 -15.23 5.72 32.25
N ASP A 124 -14.00 5.19 32.17
CA ASP A 124 -13.41 4.44 33.27
C ASP A 124 -13.11 5.31 34.49
N ASP A 125 -12.67 6.55 34.27
CA ASP A 125 -12.47 7.53 35.33
C ASP A 125 -13.80 7.90 36.00
N ASP A 126 -14.84 8.16 35.21
CA ASP A 126 -16.17 8.50 35.74
C ASP A 126 -16.77 7.32 36.53
N ARG A 127 -16.63 6.10 35.98
CA ARG A 127 -17.00 4.86 36.66
C ARG A 127 -16.25 4.70 37.99
N GLN A 128 -14.97 5.06 38.05
CA GLN A 128 -14.18 5.05 39.30
C GLN A 128 -14.67 6.11 40.30
N ARG A 129 -14.98 7.33 39.84
CA ARG A 129 -15.55 8.40 40.69
C ARG A 129 -16.90 8.00 41.26
N GLY A 130 -17.79 7.43 40.45
CA GLY A 130 -19.09 6.91 40.91
C GLY A 130 -18.95 5.86 42.02
N ARG A 131 -17.98 4.94 41.92
CA ARG A 131 -17.69 3.97 43.00
C ARG A 131 -17.21 4.63 44.28
N LYS A 132 -16.36 5.67 44.20
CA LYS A 132 -15.88 6.41 45.38
C LYS A 132 -17.05 7.13 46.07
N LEU A 133 -17.86 7.85 45.29
CA LEU A 133 -19.03 8.56 45.80
C LEU A 133 -20.03 7.62 46.47
N ALA A 134 -20.31 6.46 45.87
CA ALA A 134 -21.19 5.46 46.48
C ALA A 134 -20.67 4.97 47.85
N ARG A 135 -19.36 4.77 48.01
CA ARG A 135 -18.75 4.38 49.29
C ARG A 135 -18.86 5.50 50.33
N GLU A 136 -18.62 6.74 49.93
CA GLU A 136 -18.78 7.91 50.79
C GLU A 136 -20.23 8.07 51.26
N TRP A 137 -21.19 7.90 50.35
CA TRP A 137 -22.61 7.93 50.70
C TRP A 137 -22.98 6.84 51.71
N GLN A 138 -22.51 5.62 51.51
CA GLN A 138 -22.72 4.53 52.48
C GLN A 138 -22.10 4.86 53.85
N ARG A 139 -20.92 5.46 53.88
CA ARG A 139 -20.26 5.88 55.13
C ARG A 139 -21.07 6.99 55.82
N PHE A 140 -21.52 7.98 55.08
CA PHE A 140 -22.40 9.03 55.60
C PHE A 140 -23.70 8.45 56.17
N GLY A 141 -24.38 7.58 55.42
CA GLY A 141 -25.62 6.96 55.89
C GLY A 141 -25.44 6.17 57.19
N ARG A 142 -24.34 5.42 57.32
CA ARG A 142 -23.99 4.73 58.58
C ARG A 142 -23.74 5.70 59.73
N TYR A 143 -23.01 6.79 59.48
CA TYR A 143 -22.75 7.82 60.48
C TYR A 143 -24.05 8.47 60.98
N THR A 144 -24.89 8.96 60.07
CA THR A 144 -26.18 9.59 60.39
C THR A 144 -27.09 8.65 61.19
N ALA A 145 -27.21 7.40 60.77
CA ALA A 145 -27.99 6.40 61.50
C ALA A 145 -27.43 6.11 62.90
N SER A 146 -26.11 6.19 63.10
CA SER A 146 -25.48 6.01 64.42
C SER A 146 -25.70 7.20 65.34
N VAL A 147 -25.73 8.43 64.81
CA VAL A 147 -26.00 9.64 65.60
C VAL A 147 -27.45 9.61 66.09
N MET A 148 -28.41 9.36 65.20
CA MET A 148 -29.84 9.31 65.54
C MET A 148 -30.24 8.24 66.55
N ARG A 149 -29.43 7.19 66.77
CA ARG A 149 -29.68 6.17 67.80
C ARG A 149 -29.10 6.52 69.17
N ARG A 150 -28.22 7.53 69.22
CA ARG A 150 -27.55 8.00 70.45
C ARG A 150 -28.20 9.26 71.01
N GLU A 151 -29.03 9.92 70.22
CA GLU A 151 -30.02 10.90 70.66
C GLU A 151 -31.25 10.19 71.23
#